data_AF-A0A8B6LFX9-F1
#
_entry.id   AF-A0A8B6LFX9-F1
#
_cell.length_a   1.000
_cell.length_b   1.000
_cell.length_c   1.000
_cell.angle_alpha   90.00
_cell.angle_beta   90.00
_cell.angle_gamma   90.00
#
_symmetry.space_group_name_H-M   'P 1'
#
loop_
_entity.id
_entity.type
_entity.pdbx_description
1 polymer ?
#
loop_
_entity_poly.entity_id
_entity_poly.type
_entity_poly.pdbx_seq_one_letter_code
_entity_poly.pdbx_strand_id
1 'polypeptide(L)'
;MHAFERITLISVTGLPDAGGAARALQHSLAQMPGSRAVLCCPQAPDGLAAGIRHIALASMNYHEYSWFMMFALWRVVPTEFALVVQDDGWVINAANWNDEFLDCDYVGAPIHLARVVTPEASYWSTRFEWSKDYGRPGCVVTPVQNGGFSLRSRRFMRALIDHPHIRVEIPPPDAVEGHPLTMHWKHRPLLEDVQLSGVLRPALEDAGLRFASVDVARRFSIEHAGPALHHGWNALQLFGHHAKVRRLASLSPLTLRSEVPLSQLDQWYGEREILQVFERLGYTIEFAPEPS
;
A
#
# COMPACT_ATOMS: atom_id res chain seq x y z
N MET A 1 1.63 -26.25 8.13
CA MET A 1 1.00 -25.00 8.58
C MET A 1 0.91 -24.12 7.34
N HIS A 2 -0.28 -23.73 6.91
CA HIS A 2 -0.44 -22.93 5.69
C HIS A 2 0.05 -21.51 5.96
N ALA A 3 0.81 -20.91 5.04
CA ALA A 3 1.43 -19.58 5.21
C ALA A 3 0.43 -18.50 5.68
N PHE A 4 -0.82 -18.59 5.22
CA PHE A 4 -1.91 -17.66 5.54
C PHE A 4 -2.36 -17.68 7.01
N GLU A 5 -2.18 -18.80 7.73
CA GLU A 5 -2.56 -18.90 9.16
C GLU A 5 -1.74 -17.95 10.04
N ARG A 6 -0.58 -17.50 9.55
CA ARG A 6 0.32 -16.54 10.20
C ARG A 6 -0.04 -15.08 9.89
N ILE A 7 -1.09 -14.82 9.10
CA ILE A 7 -1.44 -13.51 8.56
C ILE A 7 -2.80 -13.04 9.10
N THR A 8 -2.86 -11.77 9.51
CA THR A 8 -4.12 -11.04 9.68
C THR A 8 -4.27 -10.07 8.51
N LEU A 9 -5.30 -10.27 7.70
CA LEU A 9 -5.79 -9.25 6.79
C LEU A 9 -6.39 -8.12 7.63
N ILE A 10 -5.91 -6.90 7.44
CA ILE A 10 -6.37 -5.76 8.24
C ILE A 10 -6.67 -4.55 7.38
N SER A 11 -7.82 -3.94 7.61
CA SER A 11 -8.13 -2.62 7.10
C SER A 11 -8.37 -1.67 8.26
N VAL A 12 -7.78 -0.47 8.17
CA VAL A 12 -7.92 0.59 9.17
C VAL A 12 -8.44 1.82 8.44
N THR A 13 -9.55 2.38 8.89
CA THR A 13 -10.07 3.65 8.38
C THR A 13 -10.65 4.48 9.52
N GLY A 14 -10.37 5.78 9.49
CA GLY A 14 -10.98 6.76 10.40
C GLY A 14 -12.27 7.36 9.87
N LEU A 15 -12.68 6.99 8.65
CA LEU A 15 -13.85 7.54 7.98
C LEU A 15 -15.13 6.85 8.46
N PRO A 16 -16.29 7.54 8.43
CA PRO A 16 -17.56 6.96 8.82
C PRO A 16 -18.01 5.84 7.87
N ASP A 17 -17.71 5.97 6.57
CA ASP A 17 -17.98 4.91 5.59
C ASP A 17 -16.78 3.96 5.48
N ALA A 18 -17.00 2.71 5.85
CA ALA A 18 -16.05 1.61 5.74
C ALA A 18 -16.53 0.50 4.78
N GLY A 19 -17.57 0.73 3.99
CA GLY A 19 -18.16 -0.28 3.11
C GLY A 19 -17.22 -0.76 2.00
N GLY A 20 -16.42 0.15 1.43
CA GLY A 20 -15.35 -0.21 0.48
C GLY A 20 -14.28 -1.09 1.13
N ALA A 21 -13.78 -0.69 2.31
CA ALA A 21 -12.78 -1.43 3.07
C ALA A 21 -13.27 -2.83 3.48
N ALA A 22 -14.54 -2.95 3.91
CA ALA A 22 -15.15 -4.23 4.24
C ALA A 22 -15.24 -5.17 3.04
N ARG A 23 -15.64 -4.65 1.85
CA ARG A 23 -15.66 -5.45 0.61
C ARG A 23 -14.26 -5.92 0.20
N ALA A 24 -13.28 -5.03 0.25
CA ALA A 24 -11.88 -5.35 -0.06
C ALA A 24 -11.32 -6.45 0.87
N LEU A 25 -11.60 -6.36 2.17
CA LEU A 25 -11.25 -7.38 3.15
C LEU A 25 -11.98 -8.71 2.88
N GLN A 26 -13.28 -8.67 2.62
CA GLN A 26 -14.07 -9.88 2.36
C GLN A 26 -13.57 -10.61 1.12
N HIS A 27 -13.28 -9.87 0.04
CA HIS A 27 -12.70 -10.42 -1.17
C HIS A 27 -11.32 -11.04 -0.91
N SER A 28 -10.44 -10.32 -0.21
CA SER A 28 -9.09 -10.80 0.12
C SER A 28 -9.14 -12.05 1.03
N LEU A 29 -10.05 -12.08 1.99
CA LEU A 29 -10.23 -13.23 2.90
C LEU A 29 -10.70 -14.48 2.15
N ALA A 30 -11.59 -14.33 1.17
CA ALA A 30 -12.04 -15.44 0.34
C ALA A 30 -10.88 -16.08 -0.48
N GLN A 31 -9.87 -15.29 -0.85
CA GLN A 31 -8.68 -15.77 -1.56
C GLN A 31 -7.61 -16.38 -0.64
N MET A 32 -7.60 -16.04 0.64
CA MET A 32 -6.56 -16.43 1.59
C MET A 32 -7.12 -17.26 2.76
N PRO A 33 -7.58 -18.51 2.50
CA PRO A 33 -8.17 -19.36 3.52
C PRO A 33 -7.20 -19.62 4.67
N GLY A 34 -7.69 -19.49 5.91
CA GLY A 34 -6.89 -19.64 7.13
C GLY A 34 -6.38 -18.31 7.72
N SER A 35 -6.35 -17.23 6.93
CA SER A 35 -6.07 -15.89 7.45
C SER A 35 -7.13 -15.43 8.45
N ARG A 36 -6.74 -14.57 9.38
CA ARG A 36 -7.70 -13.77 10.17
C ARG A 36 -8.04 -12.50 9.41
N ALA A 37 -9.22 -11.92 9.64
CA ALA A 37 -9.58 -10.62 9.08
C ALA A 37 -10.06 -9.66 10.18
N VAL A 38 -9.56 -8.43 10.16
CA VAL A 38 -9.89 -7.37 11.10
C VAL A 38 -10.23 -6.09 10.34
N LEU A 39 -11.39 -5.51 10.63
CA LEU A 39 -11.76 -4.17 10.19
C LEU A 39 -11.73 -3.24 11.40
N CYS A 40 -10.84 -2.26 11.36
CA CYS A 40 -10.74 -1.21 12.36
C CYS A 40 -11.37 0.08 11.82
N CYS A 41 -12.54 0.46 12.34
CA CYS A 41 -13.26 1.67 11.90
C CYS A 41 -14.19 2.19 13.01
N PRO A 42 -14.66 3.45 12.95
CA PRO A 42 -15.54 4.02 13.98
C PRO A 42 -16.80 3.21 14.23
N GLN A 43 -17.45 2.78 13.15
CA GLN A 43 -18.66 1.97 13.19
C GLN A 43 -18.56 0.86 12.15
N ALA A 44 -18.95 -0.35 12.54
CA ALA A 44 -19.02 -1.46 11.60
C ALA A 44 -20.07 -1.16 10.52
N PRO A 45 -19.78 -1.40 9.23
CA PRO A 45 -20.78 -1.28 8.18
C PRO A 45 -21.84 -2.36 8.31
N ASP A 46 -23.05 -2.06 7.84
CA ASP A 46 -24.15 -3.03 7.79
C ASP A 46 -23.76 -4.24 6.94
N GLY A 47 -24.11 -5.45 7.42
CA GLY A 47 -23.82 -6.69 6.70
C GLY A 47 -22.34 -7.07 6.66
N LEU A 48 -21.50 -6.56 7.58
CA LEU A 48 -20.11 -7.01 7.72
C LEU A 48 -20.03 -8.55 7.76
N ALA A 49 -19.22 -9.12 6.86
CA ALA A 49 -19.11 -10.57 6.74
C ALA A 49 -18.65 -11.23 8.05
N ALA A 50 -19.27 -12.35 8.43
CA ALA A 50 -19.04 -13.03 9.72
C ALA A 50 -17.58 -13.44 9.97
N GLY A 51 -16.76 -13.60 8.92
CA GLY A 51 -15.33 -13.88 9.02
C GLY A 51 -14.45 -12.66 9.35
N ILE A 52 -15.02 -11.45 9.38
CA ILE A 52 -14.30 -10.20 9.65
C ILE A 52 -14.65 -9.70 11.05
N ARG A 53 -13.62 -9.60 11.90
CA ARG A 53 -13.77 -9.02 13.23
C ARG A 53 -13.74 -7.49 13.16
N HIS A 54 -14.76 -6.82 13.69
CA HIS A 54 -14.71 -5.37 13.88
C HIS A 54 -13.95 -4.99 15.16
N ILE A 55 -13.17 -3.93 15.09
CA ILE A 55 -12.59 -3.23 16.23
C ILE A 55 -12.93 -1.74 16.09
N ALA A 56 -13.68 -1.20 17.06
CA ALA A 56 -14.01 0.22 17.07
C ALA A 56 -12.77 1.09 17.32
N LEU A 57 -12.64 2.17 16.55
CA LEU A 57 -11.64 3.23 16.73
C LEU A 57 -12.31 4.60 16.79
N ALA A 58 -11.61 5.62 17.26
CA ALA A 58 -12.06 7.00 17.04
C ALA A 58 -12.00 7.35 15.55
N SER A 59 -12.81 8.32 15.12
CA SER A 59 -12.65 8.91 13.78
C SER A 59 -11.25 9.50 13.65
N MET A 60 -10.67 9.36 12.46
CA MET A 60 -9.31 9.82 12.16
C MET A 60 -9.26 10.51 10.80
N ASN A 61 -8.52 11.60 10.72
CA ASN A 61 -8.05 12.10 9.43
C ASN A 61 -6.86 11.25 8.93
N TYR A 62 -6.35 11.57 7.74
CA TYR A 62 -5.29 10.77 7.13
C TYR A 62 -3.94 10.84 7.87
N HIS A 63 -3.66 11.93 8.59
CA HIS A 63 -2.46 12.03 9.44
C HIS A 63 -2.60 11.14 10.69
N GLU A 64 -3.76 11.16 11.34
CA GLU A 64 -4.05 10.27 12.47
C GLU A 64 -4.02 8.80 12.07
N TYR A 65 -4.54 8.47 10.88
CA TYR A 65 -4.35 7.16 10.27
C TYR A 65 -2.85 6.81 10.15
N SER A 66 -2.04 7.72 9.60
CA SER A 66 -0.59 7.48 9.44
C SER A 66 0.09 7.20 10.79
N TRP A 67 -0.27 7.95 11.84
CA TRP A 67 0.21 7.71 13.20
C TRP A 67 -0.25 6.37 13.78
N PHE A 68 -1.50 6.00 13.56
CA PHE A 68 -2.03 4.69 13.99
C PHE A 68 -1.23 3.55 13.33
N MET A 69 -0.99 3.64 12.03
CA MET A 69 -0.25 2.61 11.29
C MET A 69 1.20 2.45 11.77
N MET A 70 1.85 3.54 12.18
CA MET A 70 3.22 3.54 12.70
C MET A 70 3.35 3.07 14.16
N PHE A 71 2.39 3.43 15.02
CA PHE A 71 2.55 3.27 16.47
C PHE A 71 1.59 2.30 17.13
N ALA A 72 0.44 2.01 16.50
CA ALA A 72 -0.66 1.29 17.14
C ALA A 72 -1.10 0.01 16.40
N LEU A 73 -0.73 -0.19 15.13
CA LEU A 73 -1.17 -1.34 14.33
C LEU A 73 -0.91 -2.69 15.02
N TRP A 74 0.24 -2.86 15.66
CA TRP A 74 0.60 -4.09 16.39
C TRP A 74 -0.39 -4.47 17.51
N ARG A 75 -1.16 -3.50 18.04
CA ARG A 75 -2.14 -3.73 19.12
C ARG A 75 -3.38 -4.46 18.64
N VAL A 76 -3.72 -4.32 17.36
CA VAL A 76 -4.93 -4.88 16.76
C VAL A 76 -4.64 -6.09 15.86
N VAL A 77 -3.36 -6.39 15.62
CA VAL A 77 -2.91 -7.56 14.86
C VAL A 77 -2.38 -8.65 15.81
N PRO A 78 -3.10 -9.79 15.94
CA PRO A 78 -2.72 -10.86 16.85
C PRO A 78 -1.75 -11.89 16.25
N THR A 79 -1.45 -11.82 14.94
CA THR A 79 -0.62 -12.79 14.23
C THR A 79 0.82 -12.31 14.02
N GLU A 80 1.65 -13.16 13.40
CA GLU A 80 3.05 -12.83 13.07
C GLU A 80 3.16 -11.78 11.97
N PHE A 81 2.21 -11.74 11.03
CA PHE A 81 2.17 -10.75 9.95
C PHE A 81 0.79 -10.11 9.84
N ALA A 82 0.80 -8.85 9.41
CA ALA A 82 -0.36 -8.12 8.94
C ALA A 82 -0.28 -7.95 7.43
N LEU A 83 -1.33 -8.23 6.69
CA LEU A 83 -1.49 -7.76 5.31
C LEU A 83 -2.53 -6.65 5.32
N VAL A 84 -2.06 -5.42 5.15
CA VAL A 84 -2.88 -4.22 5.06
C VAL A 84 -3.66 -4.26 3.75
N VAL A 85 -4.96 -3.99 3.84
CA VAL A 85 -5.92 -3.91 2.75
C VAL A 85 -6.70 -2.61 2.94
N GLN A 86 -6.90 -1.85 1.87
CA GLN A 86 -7.68 -0.61 1.88
C GLN A 86 -8.87 -0.68 0.93
N ASP A 87 -9.74 0.32 0.95
CA ASP A 87 -10.91 0.38 0.08
C ASP A 87 -10.57 0.50 -1.42
N ASP A 88 -9.32 0.83 -1.75
CA ASP A 88 -8.70 0.85 -3.09
C ASP A 88 -7.54 -0.15 -3.25
N GLY A 89 -7.33 -1.07 -2.30
CA GLY A 89 -6.27 -2.07 -2.44
C GLY A 89 -6.60 -3.41 -1.80
N TRP A 90 -6.52 -4.48 -2.59
CA TRP A 90 -6.90 -5.84 -2.19
C TRP A 90 -6.08 -6.89 -2.93
N VAL A 91 -6.19 -8.15 -2.46
CA VAL A 91 -5.59 -9.31 -3.12
C VAL A 91 -6.26 -9.51 -4.48
N ILE A 92 -5.50 -9.48 -5.56
CA ILE A 92 -6.00 -9.72 -6.92
C ILE A 92 -6.05 -11.22 -7.19
N ASN A 93 -4.94 -11.92 -6.92
CA ASN A 93 -4.82 -13.35 -7.20
C ASN A 93 -3.90 -14.04 -6.18
N ALA A 94 -4.48 -14.79 -5.24
CA ALA A 94 -3.71 -15.52 -4.24
C ALA A 94 -2.85 -16.66 -4.81
N ALA A 95 -3.11 -17.11 -6.05
CA ALA A 95 -2.23 -18.08 -6.71
C ALA A 95 -0.83 -17.51 -7.01
N ASN A 96 -0.68 -16.17 -7.00
CA ASN A 96 0.60 -15.48 -7.14
C ASN A 96 1.32 -15.26 -5.80
N TRP A 97 0.80 -15.81 -4.69
CA TRP A 97 1.49 -15.75 -3.40
C TRP A 97 2.87 -16.42 -3.49
N ASN A 98 3.86 -15.80 -2.86
CA ASN A 98 5.21 -16.32 -2.73
C ASN A 98 5.66 -16.21 -1.27
N ASP A 99 6.11 -17.31 -0.67
CA ASP A 99 6.55 -17.32 0.72
C ASP A 99 7.78 -16.43 0.97
N GLU A 100 8.54 -16.05 -0.06
CA GLU A 100 9.59 -15.03 -0.01
C GLU A 100 9.08 -13.69 0.56
N PHE A 101 7.79 -13.39 0.43
CA PHE A 101 7.19 -12.19 1.05
C PHE A 101 7.34 -12.21 2.57
N LEU A 102 7.35 -13.38 3.20
CA LEU A 102 7.50 -13.55 4.65
C LEU A 102 8.96 -13.45 5.13
N ASP A 103 9.93 -13.44 4.21
CA ASP A 103 11.34 -13.18 4.53
C ASP A 103 11.63 -11.69 4.75
N CYS A 104 10.65 -10.85 4.42
CA CYS A 104 10.66 -9.40 4.61
C CYS A 104 9.81 -8.99 5.82
N ASP A 105 10.20 -7.89 6.44
CA ASP A 105 9.45 -7.21 7.48
C ASP A 105 8.44 -6.20 6.94
N TYR A 106 8.72 -5.66 5.76
CA TYR A 106 7.84 -4.76 5.04
C TYR A 106 7.94 -5.03 3.55
N VAL A 107 6.79 -5.27 2.92
CA VAL A 107 6.66 -5.25 1.46
C VAL A 107 5.39 -4.53 1.05
N GLY A 108 5.53 -3.60 0.11
CA GLY A 108 4.44 -2.92 -0.58
C GLY A 108 4.90 -2.54 -2.00
N ALA A 109 3.97 -2.11 -2.85
CA ALA A 109 4.30 -1.72 -4.22
C ALA A 109 5.35 -0.60 -4.23
N PRO A 110 6.44 -0.68 -5.03
CA PRO A 110 7.32 0.47 -5.23
C PRO A 110 6.51 1.59 -5.87
N ILE A 111 6.57 2.79 -5.30
CA ILE A 111 5.82 3.94 -5.80
C ILE A 111 6.71 4.89 -6.59
N HIS A 112 6.10 5.93 -7.13
CA HIS A 112 6.77 6.95 -7.95
C HIS A 112 7.87 7.73 -7.20
N LEU A 113 7.99 7.61 -5.87
CA LEU A 113 8.88 8.37 -4.99
C LEU A 113 10.03 7.49 -4.44
N ALA A 114 11.24 8.03 -4.41
CA ALA A 114 12.39 7.40 -3.74
C ALA A 114 13.34 8.46 -3.15
N ARG A 115 14.01 8.11 -2.06
CA ARG A 115 15.18 8.87 -1.59
C ARG A 115 16.41 8.39 -2.36
N VAL A 116 17.19 9.32 -2.89
CA VAL A 116 18.41 9.04 -3.64
C VAL A 116 19.58 9.74 -2.94
N VAL A 117 20.63 8.98 -2.65
CA VAL A 117 21.87 9.49 -2.07
C VAL A 117 23.03 9.16 -3.00
N THR A 118 23.74 10.19 -3.45
CA THR A 118 24.99 10.11 -4.21
C THR A 118 26.13 10.69 -3.37
N PRO A 119 27.40 10.59 -3.80
CA PRO A 119 28.51 11.23 -3.09
C PRO A 119 28.36 12.76 -3.01
N GLU A 120 27.63 13.36 -3.95
CA GLU A 120 27.48 14.81 -4.07
C GLU A 120 26.20 15.35 -3.40
N ALA A 121 25.12 14.55 -3.32
CA ALA A 121 23.82 15.04 -2.86
C ALA A 121 22.91 13.95 -2.28
N SER A 122 21.95 14.37 -1.44
CA SER A 122 20.79 13.58 -1.03
C SER A 122 19.53 14.31 -1.46
N TYR A 123 18.64 13.68 -2.22
CA TYR A 123 17.42 14.27 -2.74
C TYR A 123 16.27 13.25 -2.88
N TRP A 124 15.06 13.76 -3.12
CA TRP A 124 13.88 12.94 -3.41
C TRP A 124 13.61 12.93 -4.91
N SER A 125 13.60 11.74 -5.51
CA SER A 125 13.27 11.53 -6.92
C SER A 125 11.81 11.07 -7.05
N THR A 126 11.13 11.55 -8.10
CA THR A 126 9.70 11.29 -8.33
C THR A 126 9.48 10.66 -9.71
N ARG A 127 8.22 10.31 -10.04
CA ARG A 127 7.80 9.78 -11.35
C ARG A 127 8.58 8.52 -11.79
N PHE A 128 9.02 7.71 -10.84
CA PHE A 128 9.85 6.52 -11.08
C PHE A 128 11.22 6.80 -11.73
N GLU A 129 11.67 8.05 -11.82
CA GLU A 129 12.96 8.42 -12.41
C GLU A 129 14.14 7.78 -11.66
N TRP A 130 13.97 7.55 -10.35
CA TRP A 130 14.92 6.85 -9.49
C TRP A 130 15.30 5.45 -9.99
N SER A 131 14.45 4.80 -10.79
CA SER A 131 14.73 3.45 -11.32
C SER A 131 15.93 3.43 -12.26
N LYS A 132 16.27 4.57 -12.89
CA LYS A 132 17.46 4.71 -13.76
C LYS A 132 18.76 4.67 -12.95
N ASP A 133 18.72 5.11 -11.70
CA ASP A 133 19.85 5.12 -10.79
C ASP A 133 19.88 3.89 -9.87
N TYR A 134 18.86 3.03 -9.92
CA TYR A 134 18.76 1.86 -9.06
C TYR A 134 19.83 0.83 -9.43
N GLY A 135 20.69 0.47 -8.47
CA GLY A 135 21.84 -0.43 -8.69
C GLY A 135 23.06 0.24 -9.33
N ARG A 136 23.01 1.55 -9.60
CA ARG A 136 24.16 2.30 -10.11
C ARG A 136 25.25 2.40 -9.03
N PRO A 137 26.52 2.05 -9.31
CA PRO A 137 27.61 2.18 -8.33
C PRO A 137 27.74 3.60 -7.77
N GLY A 138 27.89 3.71 -6.46
CA GLY A 138 27.98 4.99 -5.75
C GLY A 138 26.62 5.67 -5.50
N CYS A 139 25.52 5.11 -5.98
CA CYS A 139 24.17 5.61 -5.73
C CYS A 139 23.40 4.67 -4.80
N VAL A 140 22.84 5.21 -3.72
CA VAL A 140 21.90 4.50 -2.86
C VAL A 140 20.50 5.01 -3.17
N VAL A 141 19.70 4.17 -3.82
CA VAL A 141 18.29 4.45 -4.09
C VAL A 141 17.44 3.68 -3.09
N THR A 142 16.59 4.41 -2.36
CA THR A 142 15.66 3.89 -1.36
C THR A 142 14.23 4.18 -1.83
N PRO A 143 13.61 3.28 -2.62
CA PRO A 143 12.24 3.46 -3.08
C PRO A 143 11.25 3.40 -1.93
N VAL A 144 10.31 4.34 -1.92
CA VAL A 144 9.14 4.26 -1.05
C VAL A 144 8.28 3.11 -1.56
N GLN A 145 7.76 2.32 -0.62
CA GLN A 145 6.85 1.20 -0.87
C GLN A 145 5.49 1.50 -0.23
N ASN A 146 4.44 1.46 -1.04
CA ASN A 146 3.07 1.82 -0.70
C ASN A 146 2.59 1.13 0.60
N GLY A 147 1.91 1.90 1.46
CA GLY A 147 1.40 1.40 2.74
C GLY A 147 0.00 0.80 2.70
N GLY A 148 -0.81 1.15 1.70
CA GLY A 148 -2.24 0.82 1.59
C GLY A 148 -2.54 -0.60 1.13
N PHE A 149 -1.61 -1.26 0.45
CA PHE A 149 -1.55 -2.72 0.34
C PHE A 149 -0.14 -3.19 0.65
N SER A 150 0.10 -3.56 1.91
CA SER A 150 1.44 -3.90 2.42
C SER A 150 1.41 -5.05 3.40
N LEU A 151 2.38 -5.96 3.31
CA LEU A 151 2.64 -6.97 4.33
C LEU A 151 3.66 -6.43 5.33
N ARG A 152 3.37 -6.58 6.62
CA ARG A 152 4.18 -6.08 7.72
C ARG A 152 4.36 -7.17 8.77
N SER A 153 5.60 -7.46 9.17
CA SER A 153 5.86 -8.41 10.27
C SER A 153 5.51 -7.80 11.62
N ARG A 154 5.33 -8.64 12.63
CA ARG A 154 5.08 -8.20 14.01
C ARG A 154 6.22 -7.36 14.57
N ARG A 155 7.47 -7.71 14.26
CA ARG A 155 8.63 -6.90 14.68
C ARG A 155 8.64 -5.54 13.98
N PHE A 156 8.23 -5.48 12.71
CA PHE A 156 8.08 -4.22 11.99
C PHE A 156 7.03 -3.30 12.61
N MET A 157 5.83 -3.83 12.87
CA MET A 157 4.73 -3.03 13.45
C MET A 157 5.03 -2.51 14.86
N ARG A 158 6.03 -3.08 15.54
CA ARG A 158 6.50 -2.64 16.85
C ARG A 158 7.80 -1.82 16.79
N ALA A 159 8.41 -1.66 15.63
CA ALA A 159 9.77 -1.15 15.50
C ALA A 159 9.97 0.20 16.19
N LEU A 160 9.04 1.15 16.02
CA LEU A 160 9.17 2.47 16.64
C LEU A 160 8.88 2.49 18.15
N ILE A 161 8.31 1.41 18.69
CA ILE A 161 8.10 1.22 20.13
C ILE A 161 9.32 0.54 20.75
N ASP A 162 9.82 -0.51 20.09
CA ASP A 162 10.94 -1.32 20.57
C ASP A 162 12.31 -0.61 20.33
N HIS A 163 12.36 0.34 19.38
CA HIS A 163 13.52 1.19 19.08
C HIS A 163 13.19 2.68 19.23
N PRO A 164 13.00 3.21 20.46
CA PRO A 164 12.52 4.58 20.72
C PRO A 164 13.50 5.70 20.32
N HIS A 165 14.71 5.34 19.90
CA HIS A 165 15.69 6.27 19.32
C HIS A 165 15.40 6.55 17.83
N ILE A 166 14.69 5.66 17.13
CA ILE A 166 14.19 5.89 15.77
C ILE A 166 12.92 6.72 15.88
N ARG A 167 12.98 7.98 15.43
CA ARG A 167 11.91 8.96 15.59
C ARG A 167 11.45 9.47 14.25
N VAL A 168 10.14 9.61 14.10
CA VAL A 168 9.53 10.25 12.94
C VAL A 168 10.08 11.67 12.78
N GLU A 169 10.50 11.98 11.56
CA GLU A 169 11.09 13.27 11.20
C GLU A 169 10.17 14.01 10.23
N ILE A 170 9.70 15.19 10.62
CA ILE A 170 8.88 16.06 9.79
C ILE A 170 9.67 17.35 9.55
N PRO A 171 10.21 17.57 8.34
CA PRO A 171 10.90 18.81 8.02
C PRO A 171 9.90 19.98 7.90
N PRO A 172 10.37 21.25 7.92
CA PRO A 172 9.54 22.41 7.58
C PRO A 172 8.89 22.24 6.19
N PRO A 173 7.70 22.84 5.95
CA PRO A 173 7.07 22.80 4.63
C PRO A 173 7.92 23.49 3.58
N ASP A 174 7.92 22.95 2.36
CA ASP A 174 8.59 23.52 1.19
C ASP A 174 7.93 24.84 0.74
N ALA A 175 6.62 24.94 0.94
CA ALA A 175 5.84 26.14 0.63
C ALA A 175 4.63 26.27 1.56
N VAL A 176 4.22 27.51 1.80
CA VAL A 176 2.98 27.85 2.50
C VAL A 176 2.26 28.90 1.66
N GLU A 177 1.20 28.49 0.98
CA GLU A 177 0.55 29.30 -0.06
C GLU A 177 -0.97 29.03 -0.17
N GLY A 178 -1.68 29.83 -0.95
CA GLY A 178 -3.12 29.67 -1.21
C GLY A 178 -4.06 30.44 -0.25
N HIS A 179 -5.35 30.43 -0.61
CA HIS A 179 -6.46 30.96 0.20
C HIS A 179 -7.62 29.93 0.16
N PRO A 180 -7.78 29.08 1.19
CA PRO A 180 -7.10 29.10 2.48
C PRO A 180 -5.60 28.74 2.40
N LEU A 181 -4.82 29.27 3.33
CA LEU A 181 -3.39 29.02 3.44
C LEU A 181 -3.13 27.53 3.71
N THR A 182 -2.30 26.91 2.88
CA THR A 182 -2.02 25.46 2.91
C THR A 182 -0.51 25.22 2.95
N MET A 183 -0.09 24.23 3.74
CA MET A 183 1.31 23.80 3.83
C MET A 183 1.58 22.67 2.85
N HIS A 184 2.71 22.76 2.14
CA HIS A 184 3.07 21.80 1.10
C HIS A 184 4.44 21.17 1.39
N TRP A 185 4.50 19.85 1.27
CA TRP A 185 5.75 19.08 1.30
C TRP A 185 5.84 18.24 0.03
N LYS A 186 6.90 18.44 -0.74
CA LYS A 186 7.12 17.74 -2.02
C LYS A 186 7.20 16.22 -1.85
N HIS A 187 7.86 15.77 -0.79
CA HIS A 187 8.07 14.34 -0.51
C HIS A 187 7.04 13.73 0.45
N ARG A 188 6.04 14.51 0.90
CA ARG A 188 4.92 14.03 1.74
C ARG A 188 5.38 13.26 3.01
N PRO A 189 6.24 13.84 3.87
CA PRO A 189 6.76 13.19 5.07
C PRO A 189 5.68 12.88 6.12
N LEU A 190 4.44 13.36 5.95
CA LEU A 190 3.35 13.09 6.88
C LEU A 190 2.70 11.71 6.66
N LEU A 191 3.06 10.99 5.59
CA LEU A 191 2.51 9.68 5.26
C LEU A 191 3.33 8.57 5.90
N GLU A 192 2.66 7.52 6.38
CA GLU A 192 3.32 6.43 7.09
C GLU A 192 4.28 5.66 6.20
N ASP A 193 3.93 5.45 4.94
CA ASP A 193 4.75 4.67 4.01
C ASP A 193 6.02 5.43 3.61
N VAL A 194 5.93 6.74 3.40
CA VAL A 194 7.08 7.63 3.22
C VAL A 194 7.99 7.61 4.44
N GLN A 195 7.41 7.70 5.65
CA GLN A 195 8.18 7.61 6.88
C GLN A 195 8.89 6.26 7.00
N LEU A 196 8.13 5.16 6.95
CA LEU A 196 8.60 3.82 7.23
C LEU A 196 9.57 3.30 6.15
N SER A 197 9.27 3.51 4.88
CA SER A 197 10.02 2.92 3.76
C SER A 197 10.95 3.89 3.04
N GLY A 198 10.94 5.18 3.39
CA GLY A 198 11.82 6.20 2.84
C GLY A 198 12.70 6.87 3.89
N VAL A 199 12.09 7.66 4.78
CA VAL A 199 12.80 8.49 5.77
C VAL A 199 13.54 7.63 6.79
N LEU A 200 12.81 6.73 7.45
CA LEU A 200 13.29 5.92 8.58
C LEU A 200 13.91 4.61 8.13
N ARG A 201 13.77 4.24 6.86
CA ARG A 201 14.23 2.95 6.33
C ARG A 201 15.70 2.64 6.66
N PRO A 202 16.68 3.55 6.49
CA PRO A 202 18.06 3.26 6.86
C PRO A 202 18.22 2.89 8.34
N ALA A 203 17.59 3.63 9.26
CA ALA A 203 17.66 3.35 10.69
C ALA A 203 16.93 2.04 11.06
N LEU A 204 15.84 1.71 10.35
CA LEU A 204 15.11 0.46 10.53
C LEU A 204 15.91 -0.74 10.00
N GLU A 205 16.62 -0.60 8.88
CA GLU A 205 17.54 -1.60 8.34
C GLU A 205 18.75 -1.81 9.26
N ASP A 206 19.33 -0.75 9.80
CA ASP A 206 20.38 -0.82 10.83
C ASP A 206 19.92 -1.54 12.11
N ALA A 207 18.62 -1.45 12.43
CA ALA A 207 17.99 -2.22 13.51
C ALA A 207 17.68 -3.69 13.13
N GLY A 208 18.05 -4.12 11.92
CA GLY A 208 17.92 -5.51 11.45
C GLY A 208 16.58 -5.85 10.79
N LEU A 209 15.76 -4.84 10.48
CA LEU A 209 14.51 -5.03 9.72
C LEU A 209 14.81 -5.12 8.22
N ARG A 210 14.05 -5.96 7.52
CA ARG A 210 14.25 -6.26 6.11
C ARG A 210 13.12 -5.69 5.28
N PHE A 211 13.42 -4.79 4.36
CA PHE A 211 12.45 -4.35 3.35
C PHE A 211 12.59 -5.21 2.10
N ALA A 212 11.48 -5.43 1.40
CA ALA A 212 11.54 -6.10 0.11
C ALA A 212 12.46 -5.36 -0.89
N SER A 213 13.17 -6.14 -1.71
CA SER A 213 13.82 -5.61 -2.89
C SER A 213 12.77 -5.11 -3.89
N VAL A 214 13.19 -4.26 -4.84
CA VAL A 214 12.30 -3.78 -5.91
C VAL A 214 11.65 -4.93 -6.69
N ASP A 215 12.39 -6.01 -6.96
CA ASP A 215 11.87 -7.15 -7.71
C ASP A 215 10.82 -7.94 -6.93
N VAL A 216 11.03 -8.16 -5.62
CA VAL A 216 10.03 -8.79 -4.74
C VAL A 216 8.79 -7.91 -4.65
N ALA A 217 8.98 -6.62 -4.43
CA ALA A 217 7.91 -5.64 -4.28
C ALA A 217 7.04 -5.53 -5.55
N ARG A 218 7.64 -5.60 -6.75
CA ARG A 218 6.92 -5.58 -8.04
C ARG A 218 6.08 -6.84 -8.30
N ARG A 219 6.42 -7.98 -7.70
CA ARG A 219 5.59 -9.20 -7.74
C ARG A 219 4.47 -9.13 -6.69
N PHE A 220 4.76 -8.52 -5.55
CA PHE A 220 3.83 -8.40 -4.44
C PHE A 220 2.61 -7.53 -4.80
N SER A 221 2.83 -6.29 -5.23
CA SER A 221 1.72 -5.42 -5.62
C SER A 221 2.11 -4.27 -6.54
N ILE A 222 1.10 -3.57 -7.05
CA ILE A 222 1.26 -2.34 -7.83
C ILE A 222 0.35 -1.22 -7.33
N GLU A 223 0.87 0.01 -7.37
CA GLU A 223 0.06 1.23 -7.24
C GLU A 223 -0.26 1.79 -8.63
N HIS A 224 0.77 2.32 -9.29
CA HIS A 224 0.72 2.75 -10.68
C HIS A 224 1.92 2.16 -11.42
N ALA A 225 1.75 1.81 -12.70
CA ALA A 225 2.88 1.45 -13.53
C ALA A 225 3.62 2.71 -14.00
N GLY A 226 4.94 2.69 -13.86
CA GLY A 226 5.85 3.70 -14.40
C GLY A 226 6.68 3.11 -15.53
N PRO A 227 6.87 3.82 -16.66
CA PRO A 227 7.56 3.29 -17.83
C PRO A 227 9.01 2.87 -17.53
N ALA A 228 9.72 3.63 -16.71
CA ALA A 228 11.11 3.32 -16.37
C ALA A 228 11.25 2.04 -15.51
N LEU A 229 10.24 1.71 -14.70
CA LEU A 229 10.28 0.57 -13.80
C LEU A 229 9.55 -0.67 -14.35
N HIS A 230 8.44 -0.48 -15.08
CA HIS A 230 7.50 -1.54 -15.44
C HIS A 230 7.49 -1.88 -16.93
N HIS A 231 8.42 -1.35 -17.73
CA HIS A 231 8.56 -1.75 -19.12
C HIS A 231 8.81 -3.27 -19.25
N GLY A 232 8.00 -3.95 -20.07
CA GLY A 232 8.09 -5.39 -20.31
C GLY A 232 7.68 -6.27 -19.12
N TRP A 233 7.08 -5.69 -18.09
CA TRP A 233 6.64 -6.41 -16.90
C TRP A 233 5.36 -7.22 -17.16
N ASN A 234 5.26 -8.40 -16.55
CA ASN A 234 4.09 -9.25 -16.64
C ASN A 234 3.10 -8.97 -15.49
N ALA A 235 2.07 -8.16 -15.75
CA ALA A 235 1.03 -7.83 -14.77
C ALA A 235 0.25 -9.06 -14.27
N LEU A 236 0.24 -10.19 -14.99
CA LEU A 236 -0.42 -11.43 -14.54
C LEU A 236 0.21 -12.04 -13.29
N GLN A 237 1.42 -11.63 -12.92
CA GLN A 237 2.13 -12.10 -11.72
C GLN A 237 1.77 -11.31 -10.45
N LEU A 238 0.89 -10.31 -10.55
CA LEU A 238 0.47 -9.52 -9.40
C LEU A 238 -0.26 -10.36 -8.35
N PHE A 239 0.23 -10.32 -7.11
CA PHE A 239 -0.52 -10.85 -5.97
C PHE A 239 -1.63 -9.89 -5.52
N GLY A 240 -1.35 -8.58 -5.41
CA GLY A 240 -2.34 -7.57 -5.06
C GLY A 240 -2.11 -6.21 -5.72
N HIS A 241 -2.88 -5.21 -5.31
CA HIS A 241 -2.71 -3.83 -5.76
C HIS A 241 -3.22 -2.83 -4.72
N HIS A 242 -2.88 -1.56 -4.92
CA HIS A 242 -3.45 -0.43 -4.19
C HIS A 242 -3.46 0.80 -5.07
N ALA A 243 -4.61 1.26 -5.57
CA ALA A 243 -4.65 2.55 -6.26
C ALA A 243 -6.01 3.19 -6.22
N LYS A 244 -6.03 4.49 -5.91
CA LYS A 244 -7.24 5.31 -5.80
C LYS A 244 -8.15 5.27 -7.03
N VAL A 245 -7.58 4.96 -8.19
CA VAL A 245 -8.29 4.86 -9.47
C VAL A 245 -9.05 3.55 -9.66
N ARG A 246 -8.92 2.57 -8.75
CA ARG A 246 -9.57 1.26 -8.82
C ARG A 246 -10.35 1.01 -7.53
N ARG A 247 -11.66 0.84 -7.65
CA ARG A 247 -12.57 0.58 -6.52
C ARG A 247 -13.32 -0.73 -6.70
N LEU A 248 -13.42 -1.52 -5.63
CA LEU A 248 -14.22 -2.74 -5.64
C LEU A 248 -15.70 -2.37 -5.45
N ALA A 249 -16.44 -2.30 -6.56
CA ALA A 249 -17.81 -1.82 -6.61
C ALA A 249 -18.85 -2.89 -6.24
N SER A 250 -18.57 -4.17 -6.50
CA SER A 250 -19.44 -5.28 -6.09
C SER A 250 -18.66 -6.58 -5.93
N LEU A 251 -19.15 -7.47 -5.07
CA LEU A 251 -18.64 -8.85 -4.94
C LEU A 251 -19.46 -9.86 -5.76
N SER A 252 -20.68 -9.52 -6.15
CA SER A 252 -21.56 -10.38 -6.96
C SER A 252 -22.52 -9.53 -7.81
N PRO A 253 -22.34 -9.47 -9.15
CA PRO A 253 -21.15 -9.94 -9.86
C PRO A 253 -19.90 -9.23 -9.34
N LEU A 254 -18.73 -9.84 -9.50
CA LEU A 254 -17.47 -9.23 -9.09
C LEU A 254 -17.17 -8.06 -10.02
N THR A 255 -17.24 -6.83 -9.50
CA THR A 255 -17.16 -5.61 -10.30
C THR A 255 -16.10 -4.66 -9.76
N LEU A 256 -15.17 -4.26 -10.62
CA LEU A 256 -14.22 -3.17 -10.38
C LEU A 256 -14.75 -1.92 -11.09
N ARG A 257 -14.73 -0.78 -10.40
CA ARG A 257 -14.92 0.54 -10.99
C ARG A 257 -13.58 1.24 -11.14
N SER A 258 -13.25 1.61 -12.38
CA SER A 258 -12.17 2.52 -12.72
C SER A 258 -12.67 3.95 -12.56
N GLU A 259 -11.98 4.76 -11.77
CA GLU A 259 -12.22 6.21 -11.66
C GLU A 259 -11.66 6.97 -12.88
N VAL A 260 -10.94 6.29 -13.77
CA VAL A 260 -10.45 6.83 -15.04
C VAL A 260 -11.48 6.53 -16.15
N PRO A 261 -11.93 7.53 -16.93
CA PRO A 261 -12.78 7.32 -18.10
C PRO A 261 -12.08 6.45 -19.15
N LEU A 262 -12.85 5.68 -19.93
CA LEU A 262 -12.29 4.75 -20.92
C LEU A 262 -11.47 5.49 -21.99
N SER A 263 -11.92 6.67 -22.41
CA SER A 263 -11.19 7.50 -23.39
C SER A 263 -9.81 7.98 -22.91
N GLN A 264 -9.59 8.01 -21.60
CA GLN A 264 -8.36 8.51 -20.97
C GLN A 264 -7.42 7.41 -20.50
N LEU A 265 -7.82 6.14 -20.62
CA LEU A 265 -7.09 5.02 -20.06
C LEU A 265 -5.63 4.96 -20.54
N ASP A 266 -5.39 5.24 -21.82
CA ASP A 266 -4.04 5.18 -22.43
C ASP A 266 -3.13 6.36 -22.01
N GLN A 267 -3.66 7.35 -21.27
CA GLN A 267 -2.85 8.38 -20.62
C GLN A 267 -2.18 7.86 -19.35
N TRP A 268 -2.68 6.76 -18.80
CA TRP A 268 -2.13 6.08 -17.62
C TRP A 268 -1.33 4.87 -18.08
N TYR A 269 0.00 5.01 -18.07
CA TYR A 269 0.90 3.95 -18.49
C TYR A 269 0.59 2.64 -17.74
N GLY A 270 0.40 1.55 -18.48
CA GLY A 270 0.16 0.21 -17.92
C GLY A 270 -1.23 -0.05 -17.36
N GLU A 271 -2.12 0.96 -17.28
CA GLU A 271 -3.42 0.80 -16.63
C GLU A 271 -4.33 -0.15 -17.41
N ARG A 272 -4.29 -0.09 -18.75
CA ARG A 272 -5.04 -1.01 -19.61
C ARG A 272 -4.64 -2.46 -19.37
N GLU A 273 -3.34 -2.74 -19.29
CA GLU A 273 -2.80 -4.06 -19.02
C GLU A 273 -3.21 -4.55 -17.63
N ILE A 274 -3.21 -3.67 -16.61
CA ILE A 274 -3.69 -4.00 -15.26
C ILE A 274 -5.18 -4.35 -15.29
N LEU A 275 -6.03 -3.55 -15.94
CA LEU A 275 -7.46 -3.83 -16.04
C LEU A 275 -7.76 -5.14 -16.79
N GLN A 276 -6.96 -5.48 -17.81
CA GLN A 276 -7.06 -6.78 -18.49
C GLN A 276 -6.74 -7.96 -17.56
N VAL A 277 -5.88 -7.78 -16.54
CA VAL A 277 -5.67 -8.82 -15.50
C VAL A 277 -6.96 -9.03 -14.70
N PHE A 278 -7.63 -7.95 -14.29
CA PHE A 278 -8.90 -8.05 -13.59
C PHE A 278 -9.97 -8.73 -14.45
N GLU A 279 -10.12 -8.35 -15.72
CA GLU A 279 -11.07 -9.01 -16.64
C GLU A 279 -10.81 -10.51 -16.76
N ARG A 280 -9.55 -10.93 -16.91
CA ARG A 280 -9.14 -12.34 -16.97
C ARG A 280 -9.46 -13.12 -15.69
N LEU A 281 -9.51 -12.43 -14.55
CA LEU A 281 -9.88 -13.00 -13.25
C LEU A 281 -11.39 -12.93 -12.98
N GLY A 282 -12.19 -12.56 -13.98
CA GLY A 282 -13.65 -12.59 -13.91
C GLY A 282 -14.28 -11.31 -13.35
N TYR A 283 -13.53 -10.21 -13.27
CA TYR A 283 -14.11 -8.92 -12.92
C TYR A 283 -14.83 -8.31 -14.11
N THR A 284 -16.03 -7.79 -13.87
CA THR A 284 -16.64 -6.77 -14.74
C THR A 284 -15.99 -5.43 -14.46
N ILE A 285 -15.60 -4.69 -15.51
CA ILE A 285 -15.02 -3.35 -15.38
C ILE A 285 -16.06 -2.29 -15.72
N GLU A 286 -16.32 -1.40 -14.78
CA GLU A 286 -17.08 -0.16 -14.97
C GLU A 286 -16.10 1.01 -15.08
N PHE A 287 -16.33 1.97 -15.98
CA PHE A 287 -15.51 3.17 -16.11
C PHE A 287 -16.25 4.40 -15.59
N ALA A 288 -15.51 5.38 -15.11
CA ALA A 288 -16.03 6.69 -14.78
C ALA A 288 -16.70 7.34 -16.01
N PRO A 289 -17.68 8.24 -15.81
CA PRO A 289 -18.29 8.97 -16.91
C PRO A 289 -17.26 9.74 -17.75
N GLU A 290 -17.49 9.80 -19.05
CA GLU A 290 -16.65 10.61 -19.94
C GLU A 290 -16.77 12.10 -19.57
N PRO A 291 -15.67 12.87 -19.64
CA PRO A 291 -15.74 14.32 -19.44
C PRO A 291 -16.63 14.94 -20.51
N SER A 292 -17.45 15.90 -20.10
CA SER A 292 -18.31 16.71 -20.98
C SER A 292 -17.51 17.64 -21.89
#